data_AF-A0A4Y6UL82-F1
#
_entry.id   AF-A0A4Y6UL82-F1
#
_cell.length_a   1.000
_cell.length_b   1.000
_cell.length_c   1.000
_cell.angle_alpha   90.00
_cell.angle_beta   90.00
_cell.angle_gamma   90.00
#
_symmetry.space_group_name_H-M   'P 1'
#
loop_
_entity.id
_entity.type
_entity.pdbx_description
1 polymer ?
#
loop_
_entity_poly.entity_id
_entity_poly.type
_entity_poly.pdbx_seq_one_letter_code
_entity_poly.pdbx_strand_id
1 'polypeptide(L)'
;MMVQEIMVEGAIYPTPERYQHSDFKTVNGVIRIVNTVQSMYDSGDIGDDEVNAADRWYREYLFATAGIVEQRPSDGRFKEKGDIHTWMLGRGKSSVRISDIREQFGLCTHVRLEMMLAREMSFSAMARYLYPAISAGRGRMKVSAQSALILEQLASFYKKQTKK
;
A
#
# COMPACT_ATOMS: atom_id res chain seq x y z
N MET A 1 -4.90 6.09 41.40
CA MET A 1 -6.31 6.10 40.95
C MET A 1 -6.38 5.28 39.67
N MET A 2 -6.88 4.04 39.76
CA MET A 2 -7.06 3.15 38.62
C MET A 2 -8.29 3.61 37.87
N VAL A 3 -8.12 4.02 36.61
CA VAL A 3 -9.25 4.13 35.68
C VAL A 3 -9.54 2.74 35.14
N GLN A 4 -10.71 2.24 35.50
CA GLN A 4 -11.23 0.93 35.15
C GLN A 4 -11.67 0.99 33.68
N GLU A 5 -10.92 0.35 32.79
CA GLU A 5 -11.30 0.21 31.38
C GLU A 5 -12.55 -0.66 31.28
N ILE A 6 -13.60 -0.08 30.70
CA ILE A 6 -14.89 -0.72 30.49
C ILE A 6 -14.70 -1.68 29.31
N MET A 7 -14.61 -2.98 29.58
CA MET A 7 -14.52 -4.00 28.54
C MET A 7 -15.86 -4.09 27.80
N VAL A 8 -15.89 -3.65 26.54
CA VAL A 8 -17.02 -3.91 25.64
C VAL A 8 -16.86 -5.31 25.06
N GLU A 9 -17.70 -6.24 25.51
CA GLU A 9 -17.83 -7.59 24.93
C GLU A 9 -18.21 -7.50 23.44
N GLY A 10 -17.40 -8.11 22.58
CA GLY A 10 -17.66 -8.22 21.14
C GLY A 10 -16.77 -7.39 20.21
N ALA A 11 -15.83 -6.60 20.74
CA ALA A 11 -14.85 -5.90 19.91
C ALA A 11 -13.81 -6.90 19.35
N ILE A 12 -13.81 -7.10 18.03
CA ILE A 12 -12.75 -7.84 17.33
C ILE A 12 -11.51 -6.95 17.29
N TYR A 13 -10.52 -7.29 18.11
CA TYR A 13 -9.23 -6.59 18.13
C TYR A 13 -8.25 -7.22 17.11
N PRO A 14 -7.40 -6.40 16.45
CA PRO A 14 -6.28 -6.91 15.67
C PRO A 14 -5.40 -7.86 16.49
N THR A 15 -4.79 -8.86 15.85
CA THR A 15 -3.88 -9.78 16.54
C THR A 15 -2.60 -9.06 16.98
N PRO A 16 -1.86 -9.57 17.98
CA PRO A 16 -0.61 -8.97 18.45
C PRO A 16 0.43 -8.75 17.33
N GLU A 17 0.52 -9.67 16.37
CA GLU A 17 1.39 -9.51 15.20
C GLU A 17 0.94 -8.31 14.35
N ARG A 18 -0.37 -8.09 14.19
CA ARG A 18 -0.91 -6.96 13.43
C ARG A 18 -0.60 -5.61 14.07
N TYR A 19 -0.53 -5.52 15.40
CA TYR A 19 -0.11 -4.31 16.12
C TYR A 19 1.36 -3.91 15.87
N GLN A 20 2.22 -4.85 15.51
CA GLN A 20 3.63 -4.57 15.27
C GLN A 20 3.89 -3.95 13.89
N HIS A 21 2.98 -4.18 12.94
CA HIS A 21 3.16 -3.79 11.53
C HIS A 21 2.39 -2.54 11.14
N SER A 22 1.25 -2.27 11.78
CA SER A 22 0.30 -1.27 11.31
C SER A 22 -0.08 -0.27 12.39
N ASP A 23 -0.35 0.97 11.96
CA ASP A 23 -1.02 1.96 12.81
C ASP A 23 -2.54 1.77 12.67
N PHE A 24 -3.27 1.93 13.78
CA PHE A 24 -4.72 1.70 13.81
C PHE A 24 -5.49 2.96 14.19
N LYS A 25 -6.67 3.14 13.61
CA LYS A 25 -7.62 4.21 13.97
C LYS A 25 -8.99 3.62 14.20
N THR A 26 -9.63 4.01 15.29
CA THR A 26 -11.03 3.66 15.56
C THR A 26 -11.93 4.64 14.82
N VAL A 27 -12.75 4.13 13.88
CA VAL A 27 -13.77 4.90 13.16
C VAL A 27 -15.12 4.27 13.46
N ASN A 28 -16.02 5.02 14.09
CA ASN A 28 -17.37 4.56 14.50
C ASN A 28 -17.34 3.24 15.31
N GLY A 29 -16.41 3.12 16.25
CA GLY A 29 -16.25 1.92 17.09
C GLY A 29 -15.57 0.73 16.40
N VAL A 30 -15.17 0.85 15.13
CA VAL A 30 -14.44 -0.20 14.39
C VAL A 30 -12.97 0.17 14.26
N ILE A 31 -12.08 -0.72 14.68
CA ILE A 31 -10.64 -0.56 14.52
C ILE A 31 -10.28 -0.80 13.05
N ARG A 32 -9.78 0.24 12.38
CA ARG A 32 -9.33 0.18 10.98
C ARG A 32 -7.81 0.36 10.91
N ILE A 33 -7.19 -0.34 9.97
CA ILE A 33 -5.78 -0.15 9.62
C ILE A 33 -5.67 1.22 8.93
N VAL A 34 -4.83 2.10 9.46
CA VAL A 34 -4.45 3.32 8.75
C VAL A 34 -3.33 2.95 7.80
N ASN A 35 -3.67 2.76 6.53
CA ASN A 35 -2.64 2.64 5.51
C ASN A 35 -1.87 3.98 5.45
N THR A 36 -0.55 3.92 5.41
CA THR A 36 0.34 5.07 5.18
C THR A 36 -0.10 5.95 4.00
N VAL A 37 -0.67 5.36 2.94
CA VAL A 37 -1.27 6.08 1.81
C VAL A 37 -2.45 6.96 2.26
N GLN A 38 -3.35 6.43 3.09
CA GLN A 38 -4.48 7.20 3.63
C GLN A 38 -3.99 8.33 4.53
N SER A 39 -2.95 8.09 5.34
CA SER A 39 -2.35 9.16 6.16
C SER A 39 -1.80 10.29 5.30
N MET A 40 -1.09 9.97 4.21
CA MET A 40 -0.56 10.98 3.28
C MET A 40 -1.69 11.75 2.59
N TYR A 41 -2.74 11.06 2.17
CA TYR A 41 -3.92 11.67 1.56
C TYR A 41 -4.62 12.63 2.54
N ASP A 42 -4.87 12.18 3.77
CA ASP A 42 -5.52 12.99 4.82
C ASP A 42 -4.70 14.25 5.17
N SER A 43 -3.36 14.18 5.07
CA SER A 43 -2.47 15.34 5.27
C SER A 43 -2.32 16.26 4.05
N GLY A 44 -2.82 15.86 2.88
CA GLY A 44 -2.65 16.58 1.62
C GLY A 44 -1.27 16.42 0.97
N ASP A 45 -0.47 15.44 1.42
CA ASP A 45 0.84 15.13 0.82
C ASP A 45 0.70 14.47 -0.56
N ILE A 46 -0.45 13.84 -0.83
CA ILE A 46 -0.80 13.19 -2.10
C ILE A 46 -2.28 13.41 -2.44
N GLY A 47 -2.67 13.23 -3.70
CA GLY A 47 -4.05 13.34 -4.18
C GLY A 47 -4.63 12.03 -4.72
N ASP A 48 -5.77 12.13 -5.41
CA ASP A 48 -6.51 10.99 -5.95
C ASP A 48 -5.70 10.17 -6.96
N ASP A 49 -4.87 10.84 -7.77
CA ASP A 49 -4.07 10.18 -8.79
C ASP A 49 -3.02 9.24 -8.18
N GLU A 50 -2.38 9.68 -7.10
CA GLU A 50 -1.40 8.91 -6.33
C GLU A 50 -2.05 7.74 -5.60
N VAL A 51 -3.23 7.94 -5.01
CA VAL A 51 -4.01 6.86 -4.37
C VAL A 51 -4.42 5.80 -5.39
N ASN A 52 -4.92 6.22 -6.55
CA ASN A 52 -5.28 5.31 -7.64
C ASN A 52 -4.07 4.55 -8.19
N ALA A 53 -2.93 5.22 -8.30
CA ALA A 53 -1.67 4.61 -8.72
C ALA A 53 -1.17 3.57 -7.72
N ALA A 54 -1.28 3.85 -6.42
CA ALA A 54 -0.93 2.92 -5.34
C ALA A 54 -1.83 1.66 -5.37
N ASP A 55 -3.15 1.82 -5.44
CA ASP A 55 -4.12 0.71 -5.55
C ASP A 55 -3.82 -0.16 -6.77
N ARG A 56 -3.57 0.47 -7.93
CA ARG A 56 -3.23 -0.24 -9.16
C ARG A 56 -1.92 -1.02 -9.02
N TRP A 57 -0.87 -0.39 -8.50
CA TRP A 57 0.43 -1.05 -8.33
C TRP A 57 0.34 -2.25 -7.39
N TYR A 58 -0.35 -2.11 -6.26
CA TYR A 58 -0.53 -3.19 -5.28
C TYR A 58 -1.22 -4.41 -5.91
N ARG A 59 -2.31 -4.19 -6.66
CA ARG A 59 -3.01 -5.27 -7.37
C ARG A 59 -2.14 -5.95 -8.42
N GLU A 60 -1.40 -5.16 -9.21
CA GLU A 60 -0.48 -5.68 -10.23
C GLU A 60 0.66 -6.47 -9.58
N TYR A 61 1.19 -6.00 -8.46
CA TYR A 61 2.22 -6.67 -7.69
C TYR A 61 1.73 -8.00 -7.12
N LEU A 62 0.58 -8.03 -6.46
CA LEU A 62 -0.03 -9.28 -5.95
C LEU A 62 -0.33 -10.27 -7.07
N PHE A 63 -0.84 -9.79 -8.20
CA PHE A 63 -1.14 -10.67 -9.31
C PHE A 63 0.13 -11.25 -9.93
N ALA A 64 1.15 -10.43 -10.14
CA ALA A 64 2.45 -10.86 -10.65
C ALA A 64 3.12 -11.88 -9.71
N THR A 65 3.17 -11.60 -8.40
CA THR A 65 3.94 -12.38 -7.43
C THR A 65 3.20 -13.61 -6.92
N ALA A 66 1.94 -13.46 -6.51
CA ALA A 66 1.14 -14.50 -5.85
C ALA A 66 0.01 -15.07 -6.72
N GLY A 67 -0.25 -14.48 -7.90
CA GLY A 67 -1.39 -14.88 -8.74
C GLY A 67 -2.74 -14.46 -8.17
N ILE A 68 -2.75 -13.58 -7.15
CA ILE A 68 -3.97 -13.10 -6.48
C ILE A 68 -4.56 -11.95 -7.29
N VAL A 69 -5.86 -12.04 -7.60
CA VAL A 69 -6.63 -10.96 -8.21
C VAL A 69 -7.60 -10.40 -7.19
N GLU A 70 -7.29 -9.22 -6.65
CA GLU A 70 -8.24 -8.47 -5.85
C GLU A 70 -9.28 -7.81 -6.76
N GLN A 71 -10.51 -8.34 -6.74
CA GLN A 71 -11.62 -7.71 -7.43
C GLN A 71 -12.02 -6.42 -6.71
N ARG A 72 -12.31 -5.36 -7.47
CA ARG A 72 -13.15 -4.28 -6.92
C ARG A 72 -14.51 -4.88 -6.51
N PRO A 73 -15.18 -4.32 -5.49
CA PRO A 73 -16.57 -4.68 -5.21
C PRO A 73 -17.35 -4.70 -6.53
N SER A 74 -18.01 -5.84 -6.81
CA SER A 74 -18.76 -6.02 -8.05
C SER A 74 -19.80 -4.92 -8.18
N ASP A 75 -19.89 -4.30 -9.36
CA ASP A 75 -20.98 -3.39 -9.73
C ASP A 75 -22.29 -4.15 -10.04
N GLY A 76 -22.36 -5.43 -9.66
CA GLY A 76 -23.46 -6.33 -9.96
C GLY A 76 -23.38 -6.96 -11.36
N ARG A 77 -22.38 -6.62 -12.18
CA ARG A 77 -22.20 -7.22 -13.51
C ARG A 77 -21.31 -8.46 -13.41
N PHE A 78 -21.83 -9.59 -13.88
CA PHE A 78 -21.05 -10.82 -14.01
C PHE A 78 -19.93 -10.60 -15.03
N LYS A 79 -18.68 -10.50 -14.57
CA LYS A 79 -17.51 -10.54 -15.45
C LYS A 79 -17.16 -11.99 -15.69
N GLU A 80 -17.14 -12.39 -16.96
CA GLU A 80 -16.75 -13.73 -17.37
C GLU A 80 -15.34 -14.03 -16.82
N LYS A 81 -15.22 -15.18 -16.14
CA LYS A 81 -13.96 -15.61 -15.53
C LYS A 81 -13.05 -16.07 -16.66
N GLY A 82 -12.02 -15.27 -17.00
CA GLY A 82 -11.07 -15.62 -18.06
C GLY A 82 -10.44 -17.00 -17.84
N ASP A 83 -10.08 -17.68 -18.93
CA ASP A 83 -9.41 -18.98 -18.89
C ASP A 83 -7.96 -18.89 -18.37
N ILE A 84 -7.32 -20.04 -18.13
CA ILE A 84 -5.96 -20.07 -17.56
C ILE A 84 -4.94 -19.33 -18.43
N HIS A 85 -5.10 -19.34 -19.76
CA HIS A 85 -4.21 -18.64 -20.68
C HIS A 85 -4.36 -17.11 -20.56
N THR A 86 -5.60 -16.63 -20.46
CA THR A 86 -5.92 -15.21 -20.23
C THR A 86 -5.34 -14.74 -18.90
N TRP A 87 -5.43 -15.57 -17.85
CA TRP A 87 -4.82 -15.29 -16.55
C TRP A 87 -3.30 -15.21 -16.64
N MET A 88 -2.64 -16.19 -17.29
CA MET A 88 -1.19 -16.20 -17.44
C MET A 88 -0.69 -15.00 -18.25
N LEU A 89 -1.40 -14.61 -19.32
CA LEU A 89 -1.09 -13.41 -20.09
C LEU A 89 -1.25 -12.13 -19.25
N GLY A 90 -2.33 -12.02 -18.47
CA GLY A 90 -2.54 -10.88 -17.57
C GLY A 90 -1.44 -10.77 -16.50
N ARG A 91 -1.03 -11.91 -15.94
CA ARG A 91 0.04 -11.99 -14.95
C ARG A 91 1.39 -11.60 -15.55
N GLY A 92 1.69 -12.07 -16.75
CA GLY A 92 2.89 -11.68 -17.52
C GLY A 92 2.94 -10.17 -17.76
N LYS A 93 1.83 -9.57 -18.22
CA LYS A 93 1.74 -8.11 -18.41
C LYS A 93 1.99 -7.32 -17.10
N SER A 94 1.47 -7.82 -15.99
CA SER A 94 1.68 -7.20 -14.67
C SER A 94 3.15 -7.30 -14.25
N SER A 95 3.78 -8.46 -14.45
CA SER A 95 5.20 -8.67 -14.14
C SER A 95 6.12 -7.78 -14.98
N VAL A 96 5.84 -7.63 -16.28
CA VAL A 96 6.57 -6.68 -17.14
C VAL A 96 6.43 -5.27 -16.61
N ARG A 97 5.21 -4.82 -16.28
CA ARG A 97 4.98 -3.45 -15.79
C ARG A 97 5.68 -3.17 -14.45
N ILE A 98 5.70 -4.13 -13.53
CA ILE A 98 6.47 -4.01 -12.27
C ILE A 98 7.97 -3.91 -12.56
N SER A 99 8.46 -4.63 -13.58
CA SER A 99 9.85 -4.56 -14.02
C SER A 99 10.18 -3.21 -14.63
N ASP A 100 9.33 -2.68 -15.51
CA ASP A 100 9.49 -1.35 -16.12
C ASP A 100 9.58 -0.25 -15.05
N ILE A 101 8.72 -0.30 -14.03
CA ILE A 101 8.75 0.64 -12.89
C ILE A 101 10.08 0.54 -12.15
N ARG A 102 10.56 -0.69 -11.90
CA ARG A 102 11.83 -0.93 -11.22
C ARG A 102 13.03 -0.46 -12.05
N GLU A 103 13.01 -0.66 -13.36
CA GLU A 103 14.05 -0.20 -14.28
C GLU A 103 14.07 1.33 -14.37
N GLN A 104 12.90 1.96 -14.43
CA GLN A 104 12.78 3.40 -14.56
C GLN A 104 13.12 4.17 -13.27
N PHE A 105 12.68 3.67 -12.11
CA PHE A 105 12.82 4.40 -10.83
C PHE A 105 13.81 3.75 -9.85
N GLY A 106 14.42 2.63 -10.23
CA GLY A 106 15.42 1.92 -9.46
C GLY A 106 14.87 1.02 -8.35
N LEU A 107 15.75 0.16 -7.82
CA LEU A 107 15.43 -0.82 -6.78
C LEU A 107 14.92 -0.17 -5.49
N CYS A 108 15.49 0.99 -5.10
CA CYS A 108 15.09 1.71 -3.89
C CYS A 108 13.61 2.11 -3.88
N THR A 109 13.06 2.43 -5.05
CA THR A 109 11.64 2.76 -5.23
C THR A 109 10.78 1.51 -5.08
N HIS A 110 11.17 0.42 -5.76
CA HIS A 110 10.47 -0.86 -5.66
C HIS A 110 10.38 -1.37 -4.22
N VAL A 111 11.50 -1.36 -3.48
CA VAL A 111 11.54 -1.80 -2.07
C VAL A 111 10.64 -0.95 -1.18
N ARG A 112 10.58 0.37 -1.40
CA ARG A 112 9.70 1.26 -0.62
C ARG A 112 8.23 1.03 -0.96
N LEU A 113 7.88 0.83 -2.23
CA LEU A 113 6.52 0.47 -2.65
C LEU A 113 6.10 -0.86 -2.02
N GLU A 114 6.97 -1.87 -2.01
CA GLU A 114 6.68 -3.16 -1.37
C GLU A 114 6.48 -3.01 0.14
N MET A 115 7.39 -2.32 0.84
CA MET A 115 7.26 -2.07 2.28
C MET A 115 5.96 -1.33 2.62
N MET A 116 5.63 -0.31 1.84
CA MET A 116 4.49 0.58 2.09
C MET A 116 3.15 -0.06 1.72
N LEU A 117 3.07 -0.71 0.56
CA LEU A 117 1.82 -1.17 -0.04
C LEU A 117 1.60 -2.67 0.14
N ALA A 118 2.60 -3.50 -0.10
CA ALA A 118 2.45 -4.96 -0.01
C ALA A 118 2.58 -5.48 1.43
N ARG A 119 3.44 -4.84 2.22
CA ARG A 119 3.72 -5.20 3.62
C ARG A 119 3.06 -4.26 4.63
N GLU A 120 2.35 -3.23 4.15
CA GLU A 120 1.59 -2.26 4.94
C GLU A 120 2.36 -1.66 6.13
N MET A 121 3.68 -1.49 5.99
CA MET A 121 4.53 -1.00 7.07
C MET A 121 4.27 0.49 7.35
N SER A 122 4.16 0.86 8.63
CA SER A 122 4.16 2.28 9.02
C SER A 122 5.48 2.98 8.66
N PHE A 123 5.46 4.31 8.49
CA PHE A 123 6.67 5.09 8.23
C PHE A 123 7.73 4.93 9.33
N SER A 124 7.30 4.74 10.58
CA SER A 124 8.19 4.45 11.70
C SER A 124 8.86 3.09 11.54
N ALA A 125 8.10 2.05 11.13
CA ALA A 125 8.65 0.73 10.88
C ALA A 125 9.62 0.72 9.68
N MET A 126 9.25 1.39 8.59
CA MET A 126 10.12 1.59 7.43
C MET A 126 11.40 2.33 7.80
N ALA A 127 11.30 3.39 8.61
CA ALA A 127 12.45 4.19 9.03
C ALA A 127 13.45 3.39 9.87
N ARG A 128 12.98 2.51 10.77
CA ARG A 128 13.85 1.59 11.52
C ARG A 128 14.65 0.66 10.60
N TYR A 129 14.04 0.23 9.49
CA TYR A 129 14.71 -0.66 8.53
C TYR A 129 15.67 0.09 7.61
N LEU A 130 15.26 1.25 7.08
CA LEU A 130 16.01 2.00 6.07
C LEU A 130 17.08 2.92 6.66
N TYR A 131 16.86 3.44 7.86
CA TYR A 131 17.72 4.44 8.49
C TYR A 131 17.98 4.14 9.97
N PRO A 132 18.57 2.97 10.30
CA PRO A 132 18.74 2.54 11.69
C PRO A 132 19.65 3.47 12.52
N ALA A 133 20.55 4.22 11.87
CA ALA A 133 21.54 5.06 12.53
C ALA A 133 21.08 6.51 12.80
N ILE A 134 19.89 6.92 12.34
CA ILE A 134 19.38 8.29 12.58
C ILE A 134 18.21 8.28 13.57
N SER A 135 17.94 9.42 14.19
CA SER A 135 16.83 9.54 15.14
C SER A 135 15.50 9.15 14.49
N ALA A 136 14.65 8.46 15.26
CA ALA A 136 13.37 7.92 14.77
C ALA A 136 12.50 8.99 14.09
N GLY A 137 12.41 10.18 14.69
CA GLY A 137 11.67 11.31 14.11
C GLY A 137 12.21 11.73 12.74
N ARG A 138 13.54 11.90 12.61
CA ARG A 138 14.17 12.28 11.35
C ARG A 138 14.05 11.18 10.29
N GLY A 139 14.16 9.92 10.69
CA GLY A 139 13.96 8.78 9.80
C GLY A 139 12.54 8.70 9.27
N ARG A 140 11.53 8.84 10.14
CA ARG A 140 10.12 8.85 9.75
C ARG A 140 9.82 9.98 8.75
N MET A 141 10.31 11.20 9.01
CA MET A 141 10.13 12.34 8.10
C MET A 141 10.73 12.07 6.71
N LYS A 142 11.95 11.52 6.66
CA LYS A 142 12.60 11.15 5.40
C LYS A 142 11.81 10.10 4.62
N VAL A 143 11.30 9.08 5.30
CA VAL A 143 10.46 8.05 4.66
C VAL A 143 9.18 8.66 4.11
N SER A 144 8.46 9.44 4.92
CA SER A 144 7.20 10.08 4.50
C SER A 144 7.37 10.91 3.22
N ALA A 145 8.37 11.79 3.20
CA ALA A 145 8.64 12.64 2.03
C ALA A 145 9.05 11.83 0.80
N GLN A 146 9.84 10.77 0.97
CA GLN A 146 10.22 9.88 -0.14
C GLN A 146 9.04 9.08 -0.66
N SER A 147 8.15 8.62 0.22
CA SER A 147 6.94 7.89 -0.16
C SER A 147 6.00 8.76 -0.98
N ALA A 148 5.77 10.01 -0.59
CA ALA A 148 4.97 10.96 -1.37
C ALA A 148 5.54 11.17 -2.78
N LEU A 149 6.84 11.45 -2.90
CA LEU A 149 7.52 11.60 -4.18
C LEU A 149 7.42 10.34 -5.06
N ILE A 150 7.60 9.16 -4.46
CA ILE A 150 7.48 7.88 -5.18
C ILE A 150 6.07 7.69 -5.74
N LEU A 151 5.04 8.03 -4.96
CA LEU A 151 3.65 7.91 -5.41
C LEU A 151 3.33 8.90 -6.54
N GLU A 152 3.85 10.12 -6.50
CA GLU A 152 3.72 11.10 -7.59
C GLU A 152 4.39 10.59 -8.89
N GLN A 153 5.60 10.01 -8.78
CA GLN A 153 6.31 9.41 -9.90
C GLN A 153 5.54 8.21 -10.48
N LEU A 154 4.96 7.38 -9.62
CA LEU A 154 4.14 6.23 -9.99
C LEU A 154 2.86 6.65 -10.72
N ALA A 155 2.16 7.68 -10.22
CA ALA A 155 0.99 8.25 -10.89
C ALA A 155 1.36 8.80 -12.28
N SER A 156 2.47 9.53 -12.35
CA SER A 156 3.02 10.05 -13.61
C SER A 156 3.36 8.93 -14.61
N PHE A 157 3.91 7.81 -14.13
CA PHE A 157 4.21 6.64 -14.95
C PHE A 157 2.94 6.03 -15.56
N TYR A 158 1.91 5.78 -14.75
CA TYR A 158 0.65 5.22 -15.24
C TYR A 158 -0.08 6.17 -16.20
N LYS A 159 -0.05 7.49 -15.95
CA LYS A 159 -0.60 8.50 -16.87
C LYS A 159 0.12 8.53 -18.23
N LYS A 160 1.43 8.26 -18.27
CA LYS A 160 2.18 8.17 -19.53
C LYS A 160 1.84 6.91 -20.32
N GLN A 161 1.58 5.81 -19.64
CA GLN A 161 1.18 4.56 -20.30
C GLN A 161 -0.23 4.59 -20.87
N THR A 162 -1.18 5.32 -20.28
CA THR A 162 -2.54 5.43 -20.83
C THR A 162 -2.64 6.34 -22.05
N LYS A 163 -1.61 7.16 -22.31
CA LYS A 163 -1.54 8.06 -23.48
C LYS A 163 -0.79 7.46 -24.68
N LYS A 164 -0.17 6.28 -24.51
CA LYS A 164 0.47 5.51 -25.59
C LYS A 164 -0.49 4.46 -26.11
#